data_AF-A0A653DF31-F1
#
_entry.id   AF-A0A653DF31-F1
#
_cell.length_a   1.000
_cell.length_b   1.000
_cell.length_c   1.000
_cell.angle_alpha   90.00
_cell.angle_beta   90.00
_cell.angle_gamma   90.00
#
_symmetry.space_group_name_H-M   'P 1'
#
loop_
_entity.id
_entity.type
_entity.pdbx_description
1 polymer ?
#
loop_
_entity_poly.entity_id
_entity_poly.type
_entity_poly.pdbx_seq_one_letter_code
_entity_poly.pdbx_strand_id
1 'polypeptide(L)'
;MSANEVKEKIYIPIHTANNHQVLSGLGKSTKRGIKRCNKCGIYNGTRSTMCKNKDCGIILKDSEEKSRVDLDAVKLFTGTEKQVYSVRVRDMGPDYRGFVQLPILQSQEDKNILSKVALCFVDSCQNSFDNSILKCHDEDQHGNNQVCAHIESALKSQSNATPMEFKGDVLQSLKVTEDIKEKLFILANEKQGCLVQQVSKSIMAVKCQATPKHPLGYLHFGFIKGRGRDCYEKYFCSCIDFLESRYTQEKEVNKCIHYYACIWSLASNSKYFEEFSYFIQNELPISAAVLSKPNEEHKTPKYFQQSTETKVITRKCHKEKSRKLKVSKVS
;
A
#
# COMPACT_ATOMS: atom_id res chain seq x y z
N MET A 1 77.61 36.18 -11.55
CA MET A 1 78.06 34.78 -11.57
C MET A 1 76.82 33.90 -11.43
N SER A 2 76.29 33.36 -12.53
CA SER A 2 75.30 32.28 -12.47
C SER A 2 75.73 31.16 -13.40
N ALA A 3 75.59 29.92 -12.92
CA ALA A 3 75.58 28.69 -13.69
C ALA A 3 74.87 27.67 -12.79
N ASN A 4 73.55 27.49 -12.93
CA ASN A 4 72.85 26.63 -13.89
C ASN A 4 73.24 25.15 -13.76
N GLU A 5 72.52 24.45 -12.87
CA GLU A 5 72.43 23.00 -12.84
C GLU A 5 71.69 22.49 -14.08
N VAL A 6 72.37 21.58 -14.78
CA VAL A 6 71.90 20.88 -15.96
C VAL A 6 70.88 19.81 -15.53
N LYS A 7 69.64 19.91 -16.03
CA LYS A 7 68.69 18.79 -16.08
C LYS A 7 68.50 18.38 -17.54
N GLU A 8 69.15 17.30 -17.93
CA GLU A 8 68.88 16.62 -19.20
C GLU A 8 67.43 16.14 -19.26
N LYS A 9 66.69 16.61 -20.26
CA LYS A 9 65.40 16.01 -20.65
C LYS A 9 65.67 14.95 -21.71
N ILE A 10 65.52 13.69 -21.31
CA ILE A 10 65.50 12.56 -22.24
C ILE A 10 64.25 12.69 -23.11
N TYR A 11 64.43 12.93 -24.41
CA TYR A 11 63.36 12.87 -25.41
C TYR A 11 63.13 11.41 -25.79
N ILE A 12 61.99 10.85 -25.42
CA ILE A 12 61.56 9.52 -25.86
C ILE A 12 60.66 9.71 -27.09
N PRO A 13 61.04 9.20 -28.28
CA PRO A 13 60.18 9.31 -29.45
C PRO A 13 58.95 8.42 -29.27
N ILE A 14 57.77 8.99 -29.51
CA ILE A 14 56.51 8.25 -29.52
C ILE A 14 56.54 7.34 -30.75
N HIS A 15 56.82 6.06 -30.55
CA HIS A 15 56.59 5.05 -31.56
C HIS A 15 55.12 5.09 -31.98
N THR A 16 54.86 5.32 -33.27
CA THR A 16 53.57 5.19 -33.92
C THR A 16 53.13 3.73 -33.91
N ALA A 17 52.61 3.28 -32.77
CA ALA A 17 51.95 2.00 -32.66
C ALA A 17 50.61 2.06 -33.42
N ASN A 18 50.54 1.28 -34.50
CA ASN A 18 49.37 0.90 -35.28
C ASN A 18 48.00 1.16 -34.59
N ASN A 19 47.36 2.29 -34.94
CA ASN A 19 46.05 2.72 -34.40
C ASN A 19 44.89 1.73 -34.70
N HIS A 20 45.13 0.70 -35.52
CA HIS A 20 44.11 -0.31 -35.83
C HIS A 20 43.81 -1.30 -34.69
N GLN A 21 44.69 -1.44 -33.69
CA GLN A 21 44.44 -2.31 -32.52
C GLN A 21 43.67 -1.62 -31.40
N VAL A 22 43.75 -0.30 -31.27
CA VAL A 22 43.07 0.45 -30.20
C VAL A 22 41.57 0.57 -30.49
N LEU A 23 41.16 0.49 -31.75
CA LEU A 23 39.78 0.70 -32.19
C LEU A 23 39.02 -0.59 -32.53
N SER A 24 39.66 -1.76 -32.49
CA SER A 24 39.09 -3.05 -32.93
C SER A 24 37.96 -3.62 -32.05
N GLY A 25 37.56 -2.88 -31.01
CA GLY A 25 36.45 -3.20 -30.10
C GLY A 25 35.41 -2.08 -29.93
N LEU A 26 35.61 -0.90 -30.52
CA LEU A 26 34.65 0.20 -30.46
C LEU A 26 33.45 -0.12 -31.35
N GLY A 27 32.24 -0.09 -30.77
CA GLY A 27 30.99 -0.42 -31.46
C GLY A 27 30.54 -1.89 -31.36
N LYS A 28 31.37 -2.81 -30.84
CA LYS A 28 30.91 -4.17 -30.51
C LYS A 28 30.01 -4.11 -29.27
N SER A 29 28.88 -4.82 -29.29
CA SER A 29 27.94 -4.90 -28.17
C SER A 29 28.63 -5.46 -26.92
N THR A 30 29.25 -4.60 -26.13
CA THR A 30 29.88 -4.99 -24.87
C THR A 30 28.79 -5.39 -23.89
N LYS A 31 29.02 -6.42 -23.06
CA LYS A 31 28.13 -6.77 -21.92
C LYS A 31 28.14 -5.69 -20.82
N ARG A 32 28.65 -4.49 -21.12
CA ARG A 32 28.66 -3.33 -20.22
C ARG A 32 27.25 -2.78 -20.12
N GLY A 33 26.80 -2.49 -18.90
CA GLY A 33 25.45 -1.95 -18.69
C GLY A 33 24.34 -2.99 -18.65
N ILE A 34 24.66 -4.30 -18.70
CA ILE A 34 23.69 -5.38 -18.50
C ILE A 34 24.13 -6.34 -17.39
N LYS A 35 23.18 -6.83 -16.58
CA LYS A 35 23.37 -7.83 -15.50
C LYS A 35 22.41 -9.00 -15.70
N ARG A 36 22.84 -10.22 -15.38
CA ARG A 36 21.96 -11.39 -15.40
C ARG A 36 21.08 -11.41 -14.15
N CYS A 37 19.81 -11.74 -14.33
CA CYS A 37 18.92 -12.09 -13.23
C CYS A 37 19.44 -13.35 -12.52
N ASN A 38 19.56 -13.33 -11.20
CA ASN A 38 19.98 -14.51 -10.42
C ASN A 38 18.90 -15.60 -10.37
N LYS A 39 17.62 -15.26 -10.57
CA LYS A 39 16.51 -16.23 -10.57
C LYS A 39 16.23 -16.83 -11.95
N CYS A 40 16.05 -16.01 -12.99
CA CYS A 40 15.62 -16.48 -14.32
C CYS A 40 16.68 -16.35 -15.43
N GLY A 41 17.89 -15.87 -15.13
CA GLY A 41 18.98 -15.74 -16.09
C GLY A 41 18.84 -14.62 -17.14
N ILE A 42 17.66 -13.99 -17.27
CA ILE A 42 17.40 -12.93 -18.26
C ILE A 42 18.29 -11.71 -18.00
N TYR A 43 18.81 -11.13 -19.10
CA TYR A 43 19.66 -9.95 -19.06
C TYR A 43 18.83 -8.67 -18.83
N ASN A 44 19.14 -7.99 -17.74
CA ASN A 44 18.54 -6.73 -17.33
C ASN A 44 19.55 -5.60 -17.48
N GLY A 45 19.12 -4.35 -17.55
CA GLY A 45 20.05 -3.23 -17.46
C GLY A 45 20.70 -3.20 -16.07
N THR A 46 21.94 -2.75 -15.96
CA THR A 46 22.59 -2.58 -14.63
C THR A 46 21.83 -1.62 -13.74
N ARG A 47 21.20 -0.60 -14.34
CA ARG A 47 20.30 0.35 -13.66
C ARG A 47 18.88 -0.18 -13.43
N SER A 48 18.52 -1.35 -13.98
CA SER A 48 17.20 -1.94 -13.76
C SER A 48 17.09 -2.40 -12.31
N THR A 49 16.05 -1.91 -11.63
CA THR A 49 15.73 -2.28 -10.25
C THR A 49 14.91 -3.54 -10.16
N MET A 50 14.30 -3.99 -11.24
CA MET A 50 13.51 -5.23 -11.34
C MET A 50 13.90 -6.04 -12.58
N CYS A 51 13.62 -7.34 -12.56
CA CYS A 51 13.79 -8.19 -13.71
C CYS A 51 12.78 -7.81 -14.81
N LYS A 52 13.26 -7.72 -16.06
CA LYS A 52 12.46 -7.50 -17.26
C LYS A 52 11.48 -8.64 -17.53
N ASN A 53 11.77 -9.84 -17.02
CA ASN A 53 10.81 -10.94 -17.07
C ASN A 53 9.73 -10.72 -16.01
N LYS A 54 8.51 -10.45 -16.49
CA LYS A 54 7.35 -10.21 -15.62
C LYS A 54 7.04 -11.42 -14.73
N ASP A 55 7.25 -12.63 -15.24
CA ASP A 55 6.98 -13.87 -14.51
C ASP A 55 8.10 -14.17 -13.49
N CYS A 56 9.27 -13.54 -13.65
CA CYS A 56 10.36 -13.66 -12.70
C CYS A 56 10.12 -12.79 -11.46
N GLY A 57 9.69 -11.54 -11.68
CA GLY A 57 9.26 -10.58 -10.65
C GLY A 57 10.34 -10.01 -9.73
N ILE A 58 11.59 -10.51 -9.77
CA ILE A 58 12.56 -10.15 -8.74
C ILE A 58 13.07 -8.70 -8.84
N ILE A 59 13.38 -8.11 -7.69
CA ILE A 59 14.09 -6.85 -7.54
C ILE A 59 15.59 -7.13 -7.53
N LEU A 60 16.31 -6.50 -8.46
CA LEU A 60 17.75 -6.68 -8.67
C LEU A 60 18.58 -5.63 -7.94
N LYS A 61 17.96 -4.80 -7.09
CA LYS A 61 18.62 -3.74 -6.34
C LYS A 61 18.69 -4.17 -4.88
N ASP A 62 19.84 -4.73 -4.49
CA ASP A 62 20.24 -4.84 -3.10
C ASP A 62 20.68 -3.45 -2.65
N SER A 63 19.76 -2.69 -2.04
CA SER A 63 20.20 -1.60 -1.16
C SER A 63 20.66 -2.26 0.13
N GLU A 64 21.97 -2.24 0.37
CA GLU A 64 22.61 -2.68 1.62
C GLU A 64 22.18 -1.86 2.85
N GLU A 65 21.31 -0.88 2.69
CA GLU A 65 20.57 -0.29 3.81
C GLU A 65 19.41 -1.20 4.20
N LYS A 66 19.73 -2.11 5.12
CA LYS A 66 18.77 -2.72 6.05
C LYS A 66 17.92 -1.63 6.70
N SER A 67 16.82 -1.23 6.08
CA SER A 67 15.75 -0.54 6.80
C SER A 67 15.10 -1.58 7.70
N ARG A 68 15.63 -1.71 8.91
CA ARG A 68 15.12 -2.52 10.03
C ARG A 68 13.77 -1.98 10.53
N VAL A 69 12.79 -1.86 9.64
CA VAL A 69 11.37 -1.69 9.98
C VAL A 69 10.55 -2.47 8.96
N ASP A 70 10.93 -3.73 8.73
CA ASP A 70 10.19 -4.62 7.85
C ASP A 70 9.12 -5.31 8.70
N LEU A 71 7.89 -4.80 8.64
CA LEU A 71 6.72 -5.58 9.04
C LEU A 71 6.57 -6.72 8.03
N ASP A 72 7.30 -7.80 8.26
CA ASP A 72 7.31 -8.98 7.38
C ASP A 72 5.94 -9.63 7.33
N ALA A 73 5.19 -9.59 8.43
CA ALA A 73 3.83 -10.09 8.50
C ALA A 73 2.97 -9.18 9.39
N VAL A 74 1.73 -8.91 8.95
CA VAL A 74 0.79 -8.04 9.64
C VAL A 74 -0.55 -8.75 9.75
N LYS A 75 -1.05 -8.96 10.97
CA LYS A 75 -2.34 -9.61 11.23
C LYS A 75 -3.50 -8.72 10.81
N LEU A 76 -4.45 -9.29 10.10
CA LEU A 76 -5.68 -8.62 9.66
C LEU A 76 -6.81 -8.79 10.68
N PHE A 77 -7.68 -7.79 10.73
CA PHE A 77 -8.95 -7.83 11.45
C PHE A 77 -10.09 -8.30 10.54
N THR A 78 -10.19 -9.62 10.37
CA THR A 78 -11.21 -10.26 9.52
C THR A 78 -12.54 -10.48 10.24
N GLY A 79 -12.57 -10.37 11.57
CA GLY A 79 -13.75 -10.68 12.39
C GLY A 79 -14.10 -12.17 12.44
N THR A 80 -13.36 -13.01 11.71
CA THR A 80 -13.55 -14.47 11.70
C THR A 80 -12.69 -15.15 12.75
N GLU A 81 -13.03 -16.38 13.07
CA GLU A 81 -12.21 -17.27 13.89
C GLU A 81 -10.80 -17.49 13.28
N LYS A 82 -10.70 -17.59 11.97
CA LYS A 82 -9.41 -17.79 11.28
C LYS A 82 -8.52 -16.55 11.39
N GLN A 83 -7.22 -16.74 11.68
CA GLN A 83 -6.25 -15.66 11.73
C GLN A 83 -5.61 -15.46 10.37
N VAL A 84 -5.78 -14.28 9.77
CA VAL A 84 -5.19 -13.96 8.46
C VAL A 84 -4.07 -12.96 8.62
N TYR A 85 -2.95 -13.20 7.95
CA TYR A 85 -1.76 -12.35 7.96
C TYR A 85 -1.42 -11.91 6.54
N SER A 86 -1.15 -10.63 6.37
CA SER A 86 -0.54 -10.05 5.17
C SER A 86 0.98 -10.14 5.30
N VAL A 87 1.61 -10.98 4.49
CA VAL A 87 3.04 -11.29 4.55
C VAL A 87 3.78 -10.71 3.36
N ARG A 88 4.96 -10.16 3.59
CA ARG A 88 5.85 -9.68 2.53
C ARG A 88 6.52 -10.87 1.85
N VAL A 89 6.56 -10.81 0.53
CA VAL A 89 7.26 -11.81 -0.28
C VAL A 89 8.65 -11.27 -0.58
N ARG A 90 9.67 -12.00 -0.15
CA ARG A 90 11.06 -11.62 -0.37
C ARG A 90 11.38 -11.56 -1.87
N ASP A 91 12.34 -10.72 -2.21
CA ASP A 91 12.87 -10.52 -3.57
C ASP A 91 11.88 -9.97 -4.60
N MET A 92 10.59 -9.84 -4.31
CA MET A 92 9.59 -9.24 -5.22
C MET A 92 9.31 -7.76 -4.92
N GLY A 93 9.99 -7.21 -3.92
CA GLY A 93 9.91 -5.82 -3.49
C GLY A 93 9.11 -5.57 -2.22
N PRO A 94 9.11 -4.32 -1.73
CA PRO A 94 8.43 -3.96 -0.48
C PRO A 94 6.91 -4.02 -0.56
N ASP A 95 6.38 -3.83 -1.76
CA ASP A 95 4.94 -3.72 -2.02
C ASP A 95 4.29 -5.06 -2.40
N TYR A 96 5.09 -6.09 -2.72
CA TYR A 96 4.55 -7.41 -3.06
C TYR A 96 4.28 -8.21 -1.78
N ARG A 97 3.01 -8.52 -1.56
CA ARG A 97 2.52 -9.22 -0.38
C ARG A 97 1.57 -10.33 -0.80
N GLY A 98 1.45 -11.34 0.06
CA GLY A 98 0.42 -12.37 -0.05
C GLY A 98 -0.21 -12.63 1.30
N PHE A 99 -1.10 -13.62 1.38
CA PHE A 99 -1.77 -13.96 2.61
C PHE A 99 -1.32 -15.30 3.18
N VAL A 100 -1.30 -15.38 4.49
CA VAL A 100 -1.17 -16.62 5.25
C VAL A 100 -2.35 -16.73 6.20
N GLN A 101 -2.96 -17.90 6.28
CA GLN A 101 -3.98 -18.21 7.27
C GLN A 101 -3.42 -19.15 8.32
N LEU A 102 -3.55 -18.77 9.58
CA LEU A 102 -3.20 -19.60 10.74
C LEU A 102 -4.48 -19.99 11.49
N PRO A 103 -4.55 -21.21 12.07
CA PRO A 103 -5.66 -21.60 12.93
C PRO A 103 -5.60 -20.86 14.29
N ILE A 104 -6.69 -20.87 15.06
CA ILE A 104 -6.74 -20.22 16.39
C ILE A 104 -5.86 -20.99 17.37
N LEU A 105 -5.01 -20.27 18.10
CA LEU A 105 -4.29 -20.77 19.26
C LEU A 105 -5.22 -20.84 20.47
N GLN A 106 -5.56 -22.04 20.94
CA GLN A 106 -6.18 -22.23 22.27
C GLN A 106 -5.12 -22.45 23.38
N SER A 107 -3.88 -22.78 23.01
CA SER A 107 -2.78 -23.09 23.96
C SER A 107 -1.39 -22.86 23.32
N GLN A 108 -0.36 -22.58 24.14
CA GLN A 108 1.02 -22.34 23.69
C GLN A 108 1.79 -23.62 23.30
N GLU A 109 1.24 -24.80 23.59
CA GLU A 109 1.92 -26.10 23.43
C GLU A 109 1.81 -26.69 22.02
N ASP A 110 1.01 -26.10 21.12
CA ASP A 110 0.61 -26.71 19.85
C ASP A 110 1.40 -26.22 18.61
N LYS A 111 2.62 -25.68 18.78
CA LYS A 111 3.39 -25.11 17.64
C LYS A 111 3.66 -26.10 16.50
N ASN A 112 3.77 -27.39 16.79
CA ASN A 112 3.97 -28.46 15.79
C ASN A 112 2.69 -28.91 15.09
N ILE A 113 1.51 -28.68 15.68
CA ILE A 113 0.20 -28.96 15.04
C ILE A 113 -0.19 -27.76 14.17
N LEU A 114 0.11 -26.56 14.68
CA LEU A 114 -0.11 -25.27 14.02
C LEU A 114 0.59 -25.18 12.66
N SER A 115 1.82 -25.69 12.58
CA SER A 115 2.58 -25.76 11.34
C SER A 115 1.96 -26.70 10.31
N LYS A 116 1.12 -27.67 10.68
CA LYS A 116 0.48 -28.63 9.75
C LYS A 116 -0.84 -28.12 9.17
N VAL A 117 -1.50 -27.15 9.83
CA VAL A 117 -2.83 -26.63 9.44
C VAL A 117 -2.77 -25.17 8.93
N ALA A 118 -1.60 -24.53 9.03
CA ALA A 118 -1.36 -23.24 8.39
C ALA A 118 -1.56 -23.35 6.87
N LEU A 119 -1.96 -22.25 6.22
CA LEU A 119 -2.11 -22.21 4.76
C LEU A 119 -1.43 -20.97 4.20
N CYS A 120 -0.59 -21.15 3.18
CA CYS A 120 0.09 -20.07 2.48
C CYS A 120 -0.53 -19.82 1.11
N PHE A 121 -1.05 -18.61 0.90
CA PHE A 121 -1.68 -18.18 -0.35
C PHE A 121 -0.76 -17.26 -1.18
N VAL A 122 0.56 -17.43 -1.04
CA VAL A 122 1.54 -16.73 -1.87
C VAL A 122 1.77 -17.53 -3.16
N ASP A 123 1.59 -16.90 -4.32
CA ASP A 123 1.72 -17.55 -5.64
C ASP A 123 3.05 -18.30 -5.82
N SER A 124 4.17 -17.75 -5.31
CA SER A 124 5.48 -18.41 -5.39
C SER A 124 5.56 -19.68 -4.54
N CYS A 125 4.77 -19.79 -3.46
CA CYS A 125 4.63 -21.01 -2.69
C CYS A 125 3.70 -22.01 -3.40
N GLN A 126 2.64 -21.55 -4.06
CA GLN A 126 1.74 -22.46 -4.80
C GLN A 126 2.44 -23.09 -6.02
N ASN A 127 3.25 -22.31 -6.74
CA ASN A 127 3.96 -22.78 -7.94
C ASN A 127 5.17 -23.66 -7.65
N SER A 128 5.71 -23.64 -6.44
CA SER A 128 6.85 -24.48 -6.05
C SER A 128 6.42 -25.91 -5.69
N PHE A 129 5.11 -26.16 -5.53
CA PHE A 129 4.58 -27.43 -5.08
C PHE A 129 3.26 -27.76 -5.80
N ASP A 130 3.32 -28.51 -6.91
CA ASP A 130 2.20 -29.00 -7.75
C ASP A 130 0.78 -28.55 -7.35
N ASN A 131 0.41 -27.29 -7.63
CA ASN A 131 -0.95 -26.73 -7.57
C ASN A 131 -1.80 -27.03 -6.31
N SER A 132 -1.18 -27.57 -5.26
CA SER A 132 -1.83 -27.97 -4.04
C SER A 132 -1.36 -26.98 -2.99
N ILE A 133 -2.28 -26.12 -2.56
CA ILE A 133 -2.12 -25.16 -1.46
C ILE A 133 -1.58 -25.87 -0.19
N LEU A 134 -1.69 -27.20 -0.13
CA LEU A 134 -1.35 -28.09 0.97
C LEU A 134 0.08 -28.66 0.94
N LYS A 135 0.83 -28.63 -0.18
CA LYS A 135 2.09 -29.39 -0.28
C LYS A 135 3.29 -28.79 0.46
N CYS A 136 3.16 -27.61 1.08
CA CYS A 136 4.14 -27.18 2.10
C CYS A 136 3.93 -27.88 3.46
N HIS A 137 2.96 -28.80 3.55
CA HIS A 137 2.55 -29.56 4.74
C HIS A 137 2.43 -31.08 4.50
N ASP A 138 2.72 -31.58 3.30
CA ASP A 138 2.77 -33.03 3.05
C ASP A 138 4.16 -33.56 3.47
N GLU A 139 4.16 -34.54 4.38
CA GLU A 139 5.34 -34.99 5.15
C GLU A 139 6.39 -35.79 4.35
N ASP A 140 6.23 -35.95 3.05
CA ASP A 140 7.12 -36.81 2.24
C ASP A 140 7.63 -35.98 1.06
N GLN A 141 8.86 -35.46 1.06
CA GLN A 141 9.99 -36.17 0.45
C GLN A 141 11.39 -35.62 0.84
N HIS A 142 11.53 -34.70 1.81
CA HIS A 142 12.85 -34.20 2.23
C HIS A 142 12.94 -33.82 3.71
N GLY A 143 12.83 -34.80 4.62
CA GLY A 143 13.53 -34.85 5.92
C GLY A 143 13.47 -33.67 6.90
N ASN A 144 12.71 -32.61 6.66
CA ASN A 144 12.55 -31.47 7.54
C ASN A 144 11.12 -30.95 7.41
N ASN A 145 10.36 -31.02 8.50
CA ASN A 145 9.05 -30.39 8.69
C ASN A 145 9.16 -28.86 8.64
N GLN A 146 9.59 -28.33 7.50
CA GLN A 146 9.95 -26.93 7.36
C GLN A 146 8.80 -26.17 6.71
N VAL A 147 8.01 -25.52 7.55
CA VAL A 147 7.05 -24.50 7.12
C VAL A 147 7.74 -23.46 6.25
N CYS A 148 7.04 -22.93 5.25
CA CYS A 148 7.63 -21.89 4.43
C CYS A 148 7.91 -20.62 5.26
N ALA A 149 8.90 -19.84 4.83
CA ALA A 149 9.31 -18.60 5.52
C ALA A 149 8.15 -17.60 5.72
N HIS A 150 7.12 -17.65 4.88
CA HIS A 150 5.92 -16.81 5.02
C HIS A 150 5.08 -17.22 6.23
N ILE A 151 4.89 -18.52 6.45
CA ILE A 151 4.19 -19.06 7.62
C ILE A 151 5.01 -18.77 8.87
N GLU A 152 6.33 -19.00 8.84
CA GLU A 152 7.19 -18.62 9.96
C GLU A 152 7.08 -17.14 10.32
N SER A 153 7.03 -16.27 9.31
CA SER A 153 6.88 -14.83 9.51
C SER A 153 5.53 -14.49 10.17
N ALA A 154 4.44 -15.09 9.70
CA ALA A 154 3.12 -14.93 10.31
C ALA A 154 3.10 -15.40 11.77
N LEU A 155 3.70 -16.56 12.06
CA LEU A 155 3.81 -17.13 13.41
C LEU A 155 4.61 -16.25 14.37
N LYS A 156 5.64 -15.56 13.87
CA LYS A 156 6.49 -14.66 14.66
C LYS A 156 5.91 -13.25 14.76
N SER A 157 4.89 -12.91 13.98
CA SER A 157 4.34 -11.56 13.91
C SER A 157 3.53 -11.18 15.15
N GLN A 158 3.81 -9.98 15.65
CA GLN A 158 3.05 -9.31 16.70
C GLN A 158 2.33 -8.04 16.19
N SER A 159 2.45 -7.76 14.90
CA SER A 159 1.95 -6.53 14.30
C SER A 159 0.54 -6.73 13.77
N ASN A 160 -0.33 -5.74 13.98
CA ASN A 160 -1.70 -5.74 13.50
C ASN A 160 -1.88 -4.65 12.44
N ALA A 161 -2.76 -4.89 11.48
CA ALA A 161 -3.16 -3.89 10.50
C ALA A 161 -3.89 -2.75 11.20
N THR A 162 -3.97 -1.57 10.59
CA THR A 162 -4.74 -0.46 11.16
C THR A 162 -6.07 -0.37 10.41
N PRO A 163 -7.22 -0.72 11.04
CA PRO A 163 -8.53 -0.50 10.43
C PRO A 163 -8.71 0.95 10.00
N MET A 164 -9.29 1.15 8.82
CA MET A 164 -9.62 2.49 8.34
C MET A 164 -11.11 2.74 8.48
N GLU A 165 -11.44 3.82 9.17
CA GLU A 165 -12.82 4.28 9.29
C GLU A 165 -13.33 4.84 7.95
N PHE A 166 -14.64 4.77 7.76
CA PHE A 166 -15.32 5.35 6.63
C PHE A 166 -16.61 6.04 7.09
N LYS A 167 -16.99 7.13 6.42
CA LYS A 167 -18.18 7.94 6.75
C LYS A 167 -19.22 7.85 5.64
N GLY A 168 -20.49 7.73 6.00
CA GLY A 168 -21.60 7.64 5.03
C GLY A 168 -21.68 8.85 4.11
N ASP A 169 -21.47 10.06 4.63
CA ASP A 169 -21.53 11.30 3.85
C ASP A 169 -20.46 11.35 2.75
N VAL A 170 -19.31 10.74 2.99
CA VAL A 170 -18.22 10.65 2.01
C VAL A 170 -18.61 9.70 0.87
N LEU A 171 -19.27 8.57 1.17
CA LEU A 171 -19.77 7.64 0.15
C LEU A 171 -20.74 8.35 -0.81
N GLN A 172 -21.65 9.15 -0.25
CA GLN A 172 -22.64 9.89 -1.02
C GLN A 172 -21.99 10.96 -1.91
N SER A 173 -20.88 11.55 -1.45
CA SER A 173 -20.14 12.59 -2.17
C SER A 173 -19.23 12.07 -3.28
N LEU A 174 -18.97 10.76 -3.38
CA LEU A 174 -18.12 10.19 -4.43
C LEU A 174 -18.74 10.37 -5.82
N LYS A 175 -17.91 10.80 -6.79
CA LYS A 175 -18.27 10.94 -8.21
C LYS A 175 -18.33 9.58 -8.92
N VAL A 176 -19.23 8.70 -8.49
CA VAL A 176 -19.43 7.35 -9.04
C VAL A 176 -20.91 7.06 -9.24
N THR A 177 -21.21 6.02 -10.01
CA THR A 177 -22.60 5.56 -10.22
C THR A 177 -23.20 5.04 -8.91
N GLU A 178 -24.52 5.12 -8.78
CA GLU A 178 -25.23 4.60 -7.60
C GLU A 178 -25.03 3.08 -7.41
N ASP A 179 -24.90 2.32 -8.50
CA ASP A 179 -24.56 0.88 -8.46
C ASP A 179 -23.21 0.63 -7.74
N ILE A 180 -22.19 1.47 -7.96
CA ILE A 180 -20.91 1.34 -7.25
C ILE A 180 -21.08 1.68 -5.77
N LYS A 181 -21.86 2.72 -5.44
CA LYS A 181 -22.12 3.10 -4.04
C LYS A 181 -22.84 2.00 -3.28
N GLU A 182 -23.85 1.39 -3.89
CA GLU A 182 -24.58 0.26 -3.32
C GLU A 182 -23.66 -0.93 -3.09
N LYS A 183 -22.86 -1.31 -4.09
CA LYS A 183 -21.88 -2.41 -3.95
C LYS A 183 -20.87 -2.13 -2.84
N LEU A 184 -20.36 -0.91 -2.71
CA LEU A 184 -19.46 -0.52 -1.62
C LEU A 184 -20.14 -0.64 -0.25
N PHE A 185 -21.38 -0.19 -0.15
CA PHE A 185 -22.17 -0.29 1.08
C PHE A 185 -22.42 -1.74 1.49
N ILE A 186 -22.78 -2.60 0.54
CA ILE A 186 -22.93 -4.05 0.76
C ILE A 186 -21.59 -4.65 1.21
N LEU A 187 -20.48 -4.36 0.51
CA LEU A 187 -19.16 -4.87 0.87
C LEU A 187 -18.76 -4.50 2.30
N ALA A 188 -19.10 -3.28 2.73
CA ALA A 188 -18.79 -2.77 4.06
C ALA A 188 -19.56 -3.51 5.16
N ASN A 189 -20.84 -3.83 4.93
CA ASN A 189 -21.76 -4.30 5.97
C ASN A 189 -22.07 -5.80 5.95
N GLU A 190 -22.05 -6.46 4.80
CA GLU A 190 -22.58 -7.83 4.65
C GLU A 190 -21.73 -8.89 5.37
N LYS A 191 -20.40 -8.79 5.26
CA LYS A 191 -19.47 -9.75 5.89
C LYS A 191 -18.82 -9.15 7.13
N GLN A 192 -18.37 -9.99 8.04
CA GLN A 192 -17.58 -9.53 9.19
C GLN A 192 -16.22 -8.96 8.74
N GLY A 193 -15.60 -8.16 9.60
CA GLY A 193 -14.28 -7.58 9.38
C GLY A 193 -14.27 -6.20 8.71
N CYS A 194 -13.11 -5.55 8.76
CA CYS A 194 -12.93 -4.19 8.26
C CYS A 194 -12.95 -4.14 6.73
N LEU A 195 -13.60 -3.12 6.15
CA LEU A 195 -13.65 -2.90 4.70
C LEU A 195 -12.25 -2.63 4.12
N VAL A 196 -11.53 -1.68 4.73
CA VAL A 196 -10.15 -1.35 4.39
C VAL A 196 -9.34 -1.32 5.68
N GLN A 197 -8.15 -1.89 5.63
CA GLN A 197 -7.18 -1.82 6.72
C GLN A 197 -5.78 -1.63 6.16
N GLN A 198 -5.02 -0.74 6.78
CA GLN A 198 -3.68 -0.39 6.36
C GLN A 198 -2.69 -1.43 6.88
N VAL A 199 -1.94 -2.07 5.97
CA VAL A 199 -0.89 -3.03 6.33
C VAL A 199 0.51 -2.42 6.26
N SER A 200 0.68 -1.38 5.43
CA SER A 200 1.85 -0.51 5.41
C SER A 200 1.44 0.89 4.94
N LYS A 201 2.37 1.85 4.88
CA LYS A 201 2.04 3.20 4.38
C LYS A 201 1.44 3.19 2.97
N SER A 202 2.00 2.38 2.07
CA SER A 202 1.58 2.27 0.67
C SER A 202 0.53 1.19 0.42
N ILE A 203 0.40 0.18 1.30
CA ILE A 203 -0.41 -1.02 1.04
C ILE A 203 -1.59 -1.12 2.00
N MET A 204 -2.75 -1.38 1.40
CA MET A 204 -4.02 -1.65 2.07
C MET A 204 -4.42 -3.10 1.81
N ALA A 205 -5.01 -3.74 2.82
CA ALA A 205 -5.81 -4.94 2.63
C ALA A 205 -7.27 -4.52 2.51
N VAL A 206 -7.87 -4.81 1.36
CA VAL A 206 -9.24 -4.41 1.01
C VAL A 206 -10.10 -5.66 0.94
N LYS A 207 -11.24 -5.59 1.62
CA LYS A 207 -12.25 -6.64 1.59
C LYS A 207 -12.79 -6.81 0.17
N CYS A 208 -13.06 -8.04 -0.22
CA CYS A 208 -13.47 -8.42 -1.56
C CYS A 208 -14.48 -9.58 -1.49
N GLN A 209 -15.23 -9.80 -2.57
CA GLN A 209 -15.94 -11.05 -2.74
C GLN A 209 -14.92 -12.20 -2.85
N ALA A 210 -15.17 -13.30 -2.14
CA ALA A 210 -14.28 -14.45 -2.20
C ALA A 210 -14.33 -15.03 -3.62
N THR A 211 -13.15 -15.21 -4.20
CA THR A 211 -12.98 -15.82 -5.53
C THR A 211 -11.94 -16.93 -5.42
N PRO A 212 -11.81 -17.84 -6.40
CA PRO A 212 -10.74 -18.84 -6.39
C PRO A 212 -9.33 -18.23 -6.24
N LYS A 213 -9.13 -17.02 -6.79
CA LYS A 213 -7.87 -16.27 -6.66
C LYS A 213 -7.72 -15.61 -5.29
N HIS A 214 -8.81 -15.14 -4.71
CA HIS A 214 -8.85 -14.44 -3.41
C HIS A 214 -9.78 -15.18 -2.44
N PRO A 215 -9.43 -16.41 -1.99
CA PRO A 215 -10.34 -17.27 -1.23
C PRO A 215 -10.62 -16.73 0.18
N LEU A 216 -9.74 -15.89 0.71
CA LEU A 216 -9.89 -15.27 2.02
C LEU A 216 -10.82 -14.05 2.02
N GLY A 217 -11.34 -13.63 0.87
CA GLY A 217 -12.21 -12.45 0.77
C GLY A 217 -11.49 -11.12 1.02
N TYR A 218 -10.16 -11.10 0.85
CA TYR A 218 -9.32 -9.90 0.92
C TYR A 218 -8.32 -9.91 -0.23
N LEU A 219 -7.92 -8.72 -0.65
CA LEU A 219 -6.82 -8.51 -1.60
C LEU A 219 -5.91 -7.37 -1.15
N HIS A 220 -4.71 -7.33 -1.71
CA HIS A 220 -3.82 -6.18 -1.56
C HIS A 220 -4.11 -5.13 -2.62
N PHE A 221 -4.24 -3.90 -2.15
CA PHE A 221 -4.31 -2.69 -2.96
C PHE A 221 -3.14 -1.80 -2.56
N GLY A 222 -2.37 -1.31 -3.53
CA GLY A 222 -1.18 -0.53 -3.23
C GLY A 222 -1.09 0.78 -3.99
N PHE A 223 -0.54 1.79 -3.33
CA PHE A 223 -0.26 3.11 -3.86
C PHE A 223 1.24 3.28 -4.10
N ILE A 224 1.61 3.88 -5.23
CA ILE A 224 2.99 4.04 -5.67
C ILE A 224 3.28 5.54 -5.84
N LYS A 225 4.33 6.01 -5.14
CA LYS A 225 4.80 7.40 -5.23
C LYS A 225 5.34 7.71 -6.63
N GLY A 226 5.09 8.93 -7.08
CA GLY A 226 5.73 9.46 -8.28
C GLY A 226 7.24 9.61 -8.11
N ARG A 227 7.98 9.70 -9.22
CA ARG A 227 9.42 9.99 -9.15
C ARG A 227 9.62 11.42 -8.64
N GLY A 228 10.26 11.56 -7.48
CA GLY A 228 10.66 12.86 -6.92
C GLY A 228 9.54 13.66 -6.25
N ARG A 229 8.41 13.02 -5.91
CA ARG A 229 7.32 13.64 -5.14
C ARG A 229 6.95 12.80 -3.93
N ASP A 230 6.53 13.47 -2.86
CA ASP A 230 6.05 12.82 -1.63
C ASP A 230 4.60 12.35 -1.70
N CYS A 231 3.91 12.59 -2.82
CA CYS A 231 2.54 12.15 -3.06
C CYS A 231 2.47 10.84 -3.88
N TYR A 232 1.39 10.09 -3.66
CA TYR A 232 1.08 8.92 -4.47
C TYR A 232 0.36 9.31 -5.76
N GLU A 233 0.73 8.67 -6.87
CA GLU A 233 0.21 9.00 -8.22
C GLU A 233 -0.27 7.79 -9.00
N LYS A 234 0.27 6.62 -8.67
CA LYS A 234 -0.11 5.36 -9.31
C LYS A 234 -0.65 4.42 -8.26
N TYR A 235 -1.44 3.45 -8.70
CA TYR A 235 -1.95 2.41 -7.84
C TYR A 235 -1.91 1.06 -8.57
N PHE A 236 -2.04 -0.01 -7.80
CA PHE A 236 -2.24 -1.34 -8.30
C PHE A 236 -3.27 -2.08 -7.45
N CYS A 237 -4.04 -2.95 -8.09
CA CYS A 237 -4.96 -3.85 -7.45
C CYS A 237 -4.70 -5.28 -7.95
N SER A 238 -4.94 -6.28 -7.10
CA SER A 238 -4.76 -7.69 -7.46
C SER A 238 -6.03 -8.34 -8.05
N CYS A 239 -7.11 -7.57 -8.23
CA CYS A 239 -8.38 -8.05 -8.80
C CYS A 239 -8.31 -8.25 -10.32
N ILE A 240 -9.22 -9.06 -10.84
CA ILE A 240 -9.27 -9.43 -12.26
C ILE A 240 -9.61 -8.21 -13.13
N ASP A 241 -10.62 -7.42 -12.76
CA ASP A 241 -11.02 -6.20 -13.49
C ASP A 241 -9.84 -5.24 -13.71
N PHE A 242 -8.97 -5.10 -12.71
CA PHE A 242 -7.78 -4.25 -12.80
C PHE A 242 -6.69 -4.87 -13.68
N LEU A 243 -6.54 -6.20 -13.66
CA LEU A 243 -5.59 -6.90 -14.52
C LEU A 243 -6.02 -6.83 -15.99
N GLU A 244 -7.30 -7.06 -16.29
CA GLU A 244 -7.86 -7.04 -17.64
C GLU A 244 -7.76 -5.66 -18.28
N SER A 245 -8.09 -4.59 -17.53
CA SER A 245 -7.96 -3.20 -18.01
C SER A 245 -6.53 -2.78 -18.39
N ARG A 246 -5.50 -3.49 -17.91
CA ARG A 246 -4.11 -3.23 -18.33
C ARG A 246 -3.79 -3.78 -19.72
N TYR A 247 -4.53 -4.79 -20.19
CA TYR A 247 -4.32 -5.41 -21.49
C TYR A 247 -5.04 -4.66 -22.62
N THR A 248 -6.19 -4.06 -22.33
CA THR A 248 -7.04 -3.39 -23.34
C THR A 248 -6.53 -2.02 -23.78
N GLN A 249 -5.50 -1.44 -23.13
CA GLN A 249 -4.89 -0.13 -23.44
C GLN A 249 -5.85 1.07 -23.53
N GLU A 250 -7.13 0.91 -23.18
CA GLU A 250 -8.06 2.03 -23.03
C GLU A 250 -7.59 2.88 -21.85
N LYS A 251 -7.23 4.14 -22.16
CA LYS A 251 -6.62 5.08 -21.21
C LYS A 251 -7.55 5.52 -20.09
N GLU A 252 -8.84 5.19 -20.16
CA GLU A 252 -9.74 5.29 -19.01
C GLU A 252 -9.46 4.09 -18.11
N VAL A 253 -8.51 4.29 -17.19
CA VAL A 253 -8.10 3.30 -16.20
C VAL A 253 -9.36 2.87 -15.42
N ASN A 254 -9.93 1.71 -15.76
CA ASN A 254 -11.13 1.21 -15.11
C ASN A 254 -10.84 1.00 -13.62
N LYS A 255 -11.31 1.94 -12.83
CA LYS A 255 -11.21 1.96 -11.37
C LYS A 255 -12.10 0.83 -10.84
N CYS A 256 -11.48 -0.19 -10.27
CA CYS A 256 -12.22 -1.29 -9.65
C CYS A 256 -12.93 -0.84 -8.36
N ILE A 257 -13.88 -1.63 -7.87
CA ILE A 257 -14.55 -1.34 -6.59
C ILE A 257 -13.58 -1.18 -5.41
N HIS A 258 -12.45 -1.91 -5.42
CA HIS A 258 -11.43 -1.82 -4.37
C HIS A 258 -10.69 -0.48 -4.37
N TYR A 259 -10.54 0.14 -5.54
CA TYR A 259 -10.03 1.51 -5.62
C TYR A 259 -10.98 2.44 -4.87
N TYR A 260 -12.27 2.38 -5.18
CA TYR A 260 -13.26 3.24 -4.52
C TYR A 260 -13.43 2.96 -3.03
N ALA A 261 -13.29 1.71 -2.59
CA ALA A 261 -13.24 1.37 -1.17
C ALA A 261 -12.07 2.08 -0.46
N CYS A 262 -10.88 2.05 -1.05
CA CYS A 262 -9.72 2.79 -0.54
C CYS A 262 -9.97 4.30 -0.51
N ILE A 263 -10.50 4.89 -1.60
CA ILE A 263 -10.78 6.34 -1.64
C ILE A 263 -11.81 6.73 -0.60
N TRP A 264 -12.87 5.94 -0.43
CA TRP A 264 -13.90 6.17 0.57
C TRP A 264 -13.29 6.22 1.98
N SER A 265 -12.46 5.24 2.34
CA SER A 265 -11.78 5.21 3.64
C SER A 265 -10.74 6.34 3.80
N LEU A 266 -9.94 6.62 2.77
CA LEU A 266 -8.91 7.68 2.81
C LEU A 266 -9.55 9.07 2.97
N ALA A 267 -10.60 9.36 2.21
CA ALA A 267 -11.29 10.64 2.28
C ALA A 267 -12.08 10.84 3.59
N SER A 268 -12.43 9.75 4.28
CA SER A 268 -13.15 9.81 5.55
C SER A 268 -12.27 10.28 6.72
N ASN A 269 -10.95 10.21 6.57
CA ASN A 269 -9.98 10.60 7.60
C ASN A 269 -8.98 11.62 7.06
N SER A 270 -8.99 12.80 7.70
CA SER A 270 -8.20 13.97 7.30
C SER A 270 -6.69 13.74 7.30
N LYS A 271 -6.19 12.79 8.11
CA LYS A 271 -4.77 12.42 8.18
C LYS A 271 -4.19 12.00 6.83
N TYR A 272 -5.00 11.40 5.97
CA TYR A 272 -4.55 10.86 4.69
C TYR A 272 -4.69 11.87 3.54
N PHE A 273 -5.31 13.03 3.78
CA PHE A 273 -5.63 13.95 2.70
C PHE A 273 -4.40 14.51 2.00
N GLU A 274 -3.35 14.89 2.74
CA GLU A 274 -2.13 15.43 2.15
C GLU A 274 -1.39 14.39 1.30
N GLU A 275 -1.16 13.19 1.87
CA GLU A 275 -0.38 12.12 1.24
C GLU A 275 -1.07 11.53 0.00
N PHE A 276 -2.41 11.46 0.02
CA PHE A 276 -3.24 10.84 -1.04
C PHE A 276 -4.10 11.86 -1.81
N SER A 277 -3.77 13.15 -1.70
CA SER A 277 -4.49 14.28 -2.30
C SER A 277 -4.80 14.07 -3.78
N TYR A 278 -3.82 13.58 -4.55
CA TYR A 278 -3.98 13.28 -5.98
C TYR A 278 -5.18 12.39 -6.27
N PHE A 279 -5.41 11.34 -5.48
CA PHE A 279 -6.54 10.45 -5.72
C PHE A 279 -7.85 10.98 -5.15
N ILE A 280 -7.81 11.54 -3.93
CA ILE A 280 -9.02 12.02 -3.25
C ILE A 280 -9.67 13.17 -4.04
N GLN A 281 -8.87 14.11 -4.55
CA GLN A 281 -9.37 15.27 -5.29
C GLN A 281 -9.96 14.90 -6.66
N ASN A 282 -9.49 13.80 -7.27
CA ASN A 282 -10.04 13.32 -8.54
C ASN A 282 -11.46 12.76 -8.37
N GLU A 283 -11.72 12.05 -7.26
CA GLU A 283 -12.99 11.33 -7.04
C GLU A 283 -14.03 12.11 -6.24
N LEU A 284 -13.64 13.16 -5.51
CA LEU A 284 -14.56 14.00 -4.76
C LEU A 284 -14.80 15.36 -5.45
N PRO A 285 -16.00 15.96 -5.27
CA PRO A 285 -16.20 17.36 -5.62
C PRO A 285 -15.32 18.26 -4.75
N ILE A 286 -14.85 19.37 -5.34
CA ILE A 286 -13.89 20.30 -4.71
C ILE A 286 -14.42 20.83 -3.35
N SER A 287 -15.74 20.88 -3.15
CA SER A 287 -16.36 21.31 -1.87
C SER A 287 -16.29 20.26 -0.75
N ALA A 288 -16.34 18.96 -1.05
CA ALA A 288 -16.30 17.89 -0.05
C ALA A 288 -14.89 17.67 0.52
N ALA A 289 -13.86 17.93 -0.29
CA ALA A 289 -12.45 17.88 0.12
C ALA A 289 -12.07 18.92 1.20
N VAL A 290 -12.89 19.96 1.38
CA VAL A 290 -12.67 21.03 2.37
C VAL A 290 -13.34 20.73 3.71
N LEU A 291 -14.38 19.88 3.73
CA LEU A 291 -15.13 19.54 4.95
C LEU A 291 -14.41 18.57 5.91
N SER A 292 -13.23 18.09 5.54
CA SER A 292 -12.39 17.23 6.39
C SER A 292 -11.21 17.95 7.04
N LYS A 293 -11.05 19.28 6.89
CA LYS A 293 -10.03 19.99 7.68
C LYS A 293 -10.48 20.02 9.16
N PRO A 294 -9.60 19.71 10.13
CA PRO A 294 -9.94 19.89 11.53
C PRO A 294 -10.25 21.36 11.77
N ASN A 295 -11.47 21.65 12.24
CA ASN A 295 -11.78 22.95 12.82
C ASN A 295 -10.85 23.16 14.01
N GLU A 296 -10.07 24.24 13.99
CA GLU A 296 -9.36 24.70 15.16
C GLU A 296 -10.34 24.94 16.32
N GLU A 297 -9.90 24.52 17.49
CA GLU A 297 -10.65 24.52 18.74
C GLU A 297 -11.10 25.92 19.16
N HIS A 298 -12.40 26.19 19.08
CA HIS A 298 -13.00 27.18 19.97
C HIS A 298 -13.37 26.53 21.30
N LYS A 299 -12.51 26.81 22.28
CA LYS A 299 -12.64 26.61 23.74
C LYS A 299 -14.05 26.23 24.23
N THR A 300 -14.13 25.03 24.77
CA THR A 300 -15.24 24.56 25.62
C THR A 300 -15.35 25.37 26.91
N PRO A 301 -16.55 25.82 27.33
CA PRO A 301 -16.85 26.01 28.74
C PRO A 301 -17.29 24.67 29.35
N LYS A 302 -16.56 24.23 30.37
CA LYS A 302 -16.95 23.12 31.25
C LYS A 302 -18.24 23.46 31.99
N TYR A 303 -19.20 22.53 32.07
CA TYR A 303 -20.01 22.34 33.28
C TYR A 303 -20.60 20.92 33.32
N PHE A 304 -20.41 20.24 34.44
CA PHE A 304 -21.21 19.08 34.84
C PHE A 304 -21.53 19.20 36.34
N GLN A 305 -22.83 19.26 36.63
CA GLN A 305 -23.60 18.77 37.80
C GLN A 305 -23.19 19.19 39.23
N GLN A 306 -24.05 19.39 40.23
CA GLN A 306 -25.51 19.34 40.43
C GLN A 306 -25.81 20.01 41.80
N SER A 307 -27.09 20.41 42.01
CA SER A 307 -27.84 20.57 43.27
C SER A 307 -27.33 21.53 44.37
N THR A 308 -28.10 22.57 44.72
CA THR A 308 -29.14 22.60 45.78
C THR A 308 -29.60 24.04 46.05
N GLU A 309 -30.91 24.21 46.23
CA GLU A 309 -31.59 25.15 47.14
C GLU A 309 -31.50 26.69 47.02
N THR A 310 -32.69 27.25 46.74
CA THR A 310 -33.35 28.40 47.37
C THR A 310 -32.69 29.79 47.34
N LYS A 311 -33.27 30.72 46.55
CA LYS A 311 -34.15 31.81 47.05
C LYS A 311 -34.49 32.80 45.93
N VAL A 312 -35.79 32.94 45.73
CA VAL A 312 -36.57 34.14 45.39
C VAL A 312 -35.75 35.43 45.23
N ILE A 313 -35.89 36.12 44.09
CA ILE A 313 -36.30 37.54 44.03
C ILE A 313 -36.82 37.87 42.61
N THR A 314 -37.91 38.61 42.66
CA THR A 314 -38.89 39.06 41.67
C THR A 314 -38.44 40.02 40.55
N ARG A 315 -39.30 40.09 39.51
CA ARG A 315 -39.68 41.26 38.67
C ARG A 315 -38.65 41.67 37.60
N LYS A 316 -39.00 42.01 36.35
CA LYS A 316 -40.26 42.49 35.73
C LYS A 316 -40.20 42.22 34.22
N CYS A 317 -41.31 41.76 33.65
CA CYS A 317 -41.58 41.83 32.22
C CYS A 317 -42.31 43.16 31.93
N HIS A 318 -41.93 43.89 30.88
CA HIS A 318 -42.80 44.89 30.27
C HIS A 318 -42.53 45.06 28.77
N LYS A 319 -43.54 44.65 28.01
CA LYS A 319 -44.18 45.28 26.84
C LYS A 319 -43.34 45.82 25.66
N GLU A 320 -43.56 45.17 24.53
CA GLU A 320 -44.11 45.70 23.26
C GLU A 320 -43.82 47.16 22.88
N LYS A 321 -43.34 47.35 21.65
CA LYS A 321 -44.05 48.17 20.65
C LYS A 321 -43.55 47.92 19.22
N SER A 322 -44.50 47.58 18.36
CA SER A 322 -44.43 47.49 16.90
C SER A 322 -44.34 48.86 16.21
N ARG A 323 -44.11 48.82 14.89
CA ARG A 323 -44.21 49.88 13.83
C ARG A 323 -42.86 50.54 13.50
N LYS A 324 -42.48 50.83 12.24
CA LYS A 324 -43.17 50.86 10.95
C LYS A 324 -42.09 50.91 9.84
N LEU A 325 -42.43 50.41 8.64
CA LEU A 325 -41.70 50.65 7.39
C LEU A 325 -41.48 52.15 7.11
N LYS A 326 -40.34 52.49 6.50
CA LYS A 326 -40.22 53.58 5.52
C LYS A 326 -39.27 53.18 4.40
N VAL A 327 -39.86 53.13 3.21
CA VAL A 327 -39.19 53.10 1.90
C VAL A 327 -38.61 54.48 1.63
N SER A 328 -37.39 54.56 1.12
CA SER A 328 -36.82 55.76 0.53
C SER A 328 -36.15 55.41 -0.80
N LYS A 329 -36.75 55.95 -1.88
CA LYS A 329 -36.14 56.18 -3.20
C LYS A 329 -35.05 57.25 -3.11
N VAL A 330 -34.36 57.44 -4.25
CA VAL A 330 -33.33 58.43 -4.64
C VAL A 330 -31.94 57.83 -4.44
N SER A 331 -31.14 57.56 -5.48
CA SER A 331 -30.95 58.28 -6.76
C SER A 331 -30.91 57.36 -7.98
#